data_AF-A0A0R3RP46-F1
#
_entry.id   AF-A0A0R3RP46-F1
#
_cell.length_a   1.000
_cell.length_b   1.000
_cell.length_c   1.000
_cell.angle_alpha   90.00
_cell.angle_beta   90.00
_cell.angle_gamma   90.00
#
_symmetry.space_group_name_H-M   'P 1'
#
loop_
_entity.id
_entity.type
_entity.pdbx_description
1 polymer ?
#
loop_
_entity_poly.entity_id
_entity_poly.type
_entity_poly.pdbx_seq_one_letter_code
_entity_poly.pdbx_strand_id
1 'polypeptide(L)'
;KRGFNVESFGSGSQVKLPGPTPDRPNCYDFGVATYDFIYNDLKQKDPQLYTQNGLLNMLDRNRRIKDMPQKFQHFNGKFDVIICLEERVYDQIVDDLQTRDTNEGDSVHVINIDIQDNHEEATIGALFVCDLCAKVYF
;
A
#
# COMPACT_ATOMS: atom_id res chain seq x y z
N LYS A 1 -0.14 -9.05 13.01
CA LYS A 1 -0.75 -10.37 13.38
C LYS A 1 0.24 -11.51 13.53
N ARG A 2 1.39 -11.52 12.84
CA ARG A 2 2.41 -12.60 12.89
C ARG A 2 3.69 -12.21 13.62
N GLY A 3 3.69 -11.08 14.33
CA GLY A 3 4.84 -10.61 15.14
C GLY A 3 5.86 -9.74 14.40
N PHE A 4 5.76 -9.58 13.09
CA PHE A 4 6.66 -8.70 12.32
C PHE A 4 6.46 -7.22 12.68
N ASN A 5 7.56 -6.47 12.76
CA ASN A 5 7.56 -5.02 12.71
C ASN A 5 7.37 -4.59 11.25
N VAL A 6 6.16 -4.15 10.91
CA VAL A 6 5.77 -3.93 9.52
C VAL A 6 5.09 -2.58 9.36
N GLU A 7 5.52 -1.86 8.33
CA GLU A 7 4.88 -0.65 7.82
C GLU A 7 4.44 -0.87 6.37
N SER A 8 3.52 -0.04 5.89
CA SER A 8 2.97 -0.14 4.53
C SER A 8 2.85 1.22 3.87
N PHE A 9 3.11 1.31 2.57
CA PHE A 9 3.13 2.57 1.84
C PHE A 9 2.57 2.42 0.43
N GLY A 10 2.19 3.54 -0.18
CA GLY A 10 2.06 3.65 -1.64
C GLY A 10 3.22 4.46 -2.22
N SER A 11 3.55 4.21 -3.49
CA SER A 11 4.58 4.95 -4.24
C SER A 11 3.99 5.93 -5.26
N GLY A 12 2.68 5.82 -5.53
CA GLY A 12 1.97 6.66 -6.50
C GLY A 12 1.91 8.15 -6.11
N SER A 13 1.45 8.99 -7.05
CA SER A 13 1.27 10.43 -6.79
C SER A 13 0.13 10.70 -5.79
N GLN A 14 -0.96 9.95 -5.92
CA GLN A 14 -2.18 10.04 -5.11
C GLN A 14 -2.76 8.64 -4.87
N VAL A 15 -3.60 8.51 -3.85
CA VAL A 15 -4.41 7.32 -3.61
C VAL A 15 -5.50 7.30 -4.66
N LYS A 16 -5.56 6.24 -5.46
CA LYS A 16 -6.60 6.05 -6.49
C LYS A 16 -7.43 4.83 -6.15
N LEU A 17 -8.74 5.00 -6.08
CA LEU A 17 -9.70 3.92 -5.89
C LEU A 17 -10.64 3.83 -7.11
N PRO A 18 -11.08 2.62 -7.51
CA PRO A 18 -12.10 2.46 -8.54
C PRO A 18 -13.32 3.35 -8.29
N GLY A 19 -13.83 3.98 -9.35
CA GLY A 19 -15.09 4.72 -9.34
C GLY A 19 -16.17 4.04 -10.18
N PRO A 20 -17.23 4.77 -10.54
CA PRO A 20 -18.34 4.21 -11.34
C PRO A 20 -17.92 3.75 -12.74
N THR A 21 -16.89 4.37 -13.30
CA THR A 21 -16.33 4.02 -14.62
C THR A 21 -14.79 4.09 -14.58
N PRO A 22 -14.08 3.39 -15.49
CA PRO A 22 -12.61 3.37 -15.50
C PRO A 22 -11.96 4.76 -15.63
N ASP A 23 -12.62 5.70 -16.30
CA ASP A 23 -12.19 7.07 -16.52
C ASP A 23 -12.51 8.03 -15.36
N ARG A 24 -13.28 7.58 -14.35
CA ARG A 24 -13.72 8.40 -13.21
C ARG A 24 -13.29 7.79 -11.86
N PRO A 25 -11.98 7.63 -11.60
CA PRO A 25 -11.49 7.13 -10.32
C PRO A 25 -11.75 8.13 -9.18
N ASN A 26 -11.79 7.63 -7.95
CA ASN A 26 -11.74 8.46 -6.76
C ASN A 26 -10.29 8.69 -6.37
N CYS A 27 -9.85 9.95 -6.36
CA CYS A 27 -8.47 10.34 -6.05
C CYS A 27 -8.39 11.10 -4.73
N TYR A 28 -7.40 10.77 -3.90
CA TYR A 28 -7.16 11.42 -2.61
C TYR A 28 -5.66 11.62 -2.37
N ASP A 29 -5.31 12.64 -1.58
CA ASP A 29 -3.92 12.94 -1.24
C ASP A 29 -3.40 12.10 -0.08
N PHE A 30 -2.19 11.54 -0.26
CA PHE A 30 -1.47 10.82 0.79
C PHE A 30 -1.17 11.75 1.97
N GLY A 31 -1.27 11.21 3.19
CA GLY A 31 -0.95 11.97 4.40
C GLY A 31 -1.98 13.05 4.78
N VAL A 32 -3.04 13.24 3.98
CA VAL A 32 -4.10 14.23 4.23
C VAL A 32 -5.45 13.54 4.41
N ALA A 33 -5.84 12.67 3.48
CA ALA A 33 -7.12 11.97 3.55
C ALA A 33 -7.02 10.71 4.43
N THR A 34 -7.74 10.67 5.54
CA THR A 34 -7.84 9.47 6.40
C THR A 34 -8.68 8.39 5.75
N TYR A 35 -8.46 7.12 6.12
CA TYR A 35 -9.31 6.03 5.65
C TYR A 35 -10.77 6.22 6.11
N ASP A 36 -11.01 6.84 7.27
CA ASP A 36 -12.36 7.14 7.73
C ASP A 36 -13.03 8.22 6.87
N PHE A 37 -12.30 9.28 6.50
CA PHE A 37 -12.79 10.28 5.56
C PHE A 37 -13.14 9.64 4.20
N ILE A 38 -12.22 8.86 3.64
CA ILE A 38 -12.43 8.19 2.34
C ILE A 38 -13.64 7.24 2.40
N TYR A 39 -13.79 6.48 3.50
CA TYR A 39 -14.95 5.61 3.70
C TYR A 39 -16.26 6.39 3.67
N ASN A 40 -16.34 7.49 4.42
CA ASN A 40 -17.56 8.30 4.50
C ASN A 40 -17.88 9.01 3.17
N ASP A 41 -16.85 9.50 2.46
CA ASP A 41 -17.01 10.11 1.13
C ASP A 41 -17.56 9.10 0.11
N LEU A 42 -16.98 7.90 0.01
CA LEU A 42 -17.50 6.86 -0.89
C LEU A 42 -18.92 6.43 -0.50
N LYS A 43 -19.17 6.22 0.79
CA LYS A 43 -20.50 5.85 1.30
C LYS A 43 -21.57 6.90 0.99
N GLN A 44 -21.21 8.18 1.00
CA GLN A 44 -22.11 9.27 0.63
C GLN A 44 -22.36 9.33 -0.88
N LYS A 45 -21.33 9.04 -1.70
CA LYS A 45 -21.42 9.05 -3.16
C LYS A 45 -22.32 7.94 -3.71
N ASP A 46 -22.04 6.69 -3.36
CA ASP A 46 -22.83 5.53 -3.80
C ASP A 46 -22.60 4.32 -2.87
N PRO A 47 -23.41 4.13 -1.83
CA PRO A 47 -23.20 3.04 -0.88
C PRO A 47 -23.40 1.67 -1.52
N GLN A 48 -24.25 1.53 -2.55
CA GLN A 48 -24.51 0.23 -3.17
C GLN A 48 -23.31 -0.20 -4.02
N LEU A 49 -22.82 0.68 -4.89
CA LEU A 49 -21.65 0.40 -5.73
C LEU A 49 -20.43 0.03 -4.90
N TYR A 50 -20.10 0.85 -3.88
CA TYR A 50 -18.88 0.67 -3.10
C TYR A 50 -18.96 -0.46 -2.05
N THR A 51 -20.17 -0.92 -1.71
CA THR A 51 -20.35 -2.18 -1.00
C THR A 51 -20.16 -3.37 -1.95
N GLN A 52 -20.76 -3.34 -3.14
CA GLN A 52 -20.71 -4.47 -4.09
C GLN A 52 -19.29 -4.74 -4.60
N ASN A 53 -18.49 -3.70 -4.88
CA ASN A 53 -17.11 -3.88 -5.32
C ASN A 53 -16.10 -4.12 -4.18
N GLY A 54 -16.57 -4.17 -2.93
CA GLY A 54 -15.76 -4.48 -1.74
C GLY A 54 -14.95 -3.30 -1.17
N LEU A 55 -14.98 -2.10 -1.78
CA LEU A 55 -14.17 -0.97 -1.33
C LEU A 55 -14.50 -0.52 0.09
N LEU A 56 -15.79 -0.47 0.47
CA LEU A 56 -16.16 -0.09 1.84
C LEU A 56 -15.66 -1.09 2.88
N ASN A 57 -15.67 -2.39 2.56
CA ASN A 57 -15.15 -3.43 3.45
C ASN A 57 -13.62 -3.33 3.58
N MET A 58 -12.93 -3.07 2.47
CA MET A 58 -11.49 -2.87 2.43
C MET A 58 -11.06 -1.63 3.24
N LEU A 59 -11.77 -0.51 3.10
CA LEU A 59 -11.51 0.71 3.86
C LEU A 59 -11.80 0.53 5.36
N ASP A 60 -12.87 -0.19 5.71
CA ASP A 60 -13.18 -0.51 7.10
C ASP A 60 -12.08 -1.37 7.76
N ARG A 61 -11.49 -2.30 7.00
CA ARG A 61 -10.30 -3.04 7.45
C ARG A 61 -9.11 -2.11 7.64
N ASN A 62 -8.83 -1.22 6.68
CA ASN A 62 -7.63 -0.37 6.70
C ASN A 62 -7.64 0.62 7.88
N ARG A 63 -8.78 1.23 8.20
CA ARG A 63 -8.90 2.16 9.35
C ARG A 63 -8.68 1.51 10.71
N ARG A 64 -8.74 0.17 10.80
CA ARG A 64 -8.39 -0.59 12.02
C ARG A 64 -6.88 -0.89 12.12
N ILE A 65 -6.14 -0.66 11.03
CA ILE A 65 -4.70 -0.93 10.94
C ILE A 65 -3.92 0.37 11.13
N LYS A 66 -4.31 1.44 10.42
CA LYS A 66 -3.71 2.78 10.54
C LYS A 66 -4.68 3.86 10.08
N ASP A 67 -4.41 5.10 10.46
CA ASP A 67 -5.34 6.22 10.23
C ASP A 67 -5.47 6.63 8.76
N MET A 68 -4.36 6.62 8.02
CA MET A 68 -4.31 7.13 6.65
C MET A 68 -3.27 6.40 5.77
N PRO A 69 -3.47 6.38 4.45
CA PRO A 69 -2.45 5.96 3.50
C PRO A 69 -1.25 6.93 3.54
N GLN A 70 -0.04 6.36 3.49
CA GLN A 70 1.22 7.09 3.53
C GLN A 70 1.99 6.86 2.24
N LYS A 71 2.71 7.89 1.80
CA LYS A 71 3.56 7.84 0.62
C LYS A 71 4.99 7.49 1.02
N PHE A 72 5.60 6.52 0.35
CA PHE A 72 6.94 6.02 0.70
C PHE A 72 8.00 7.12 0.63
N GLN A 73 7.94 7.94 -0.42
CA GLN A 73 8.90 9.03 -0.67
C GLN A 73 8.85 10.13 0.40
N HIS A 74 7.84 10.15 1.28
CA HIS A 74 7.76 11.09 2.41
C HIS A 74 8.25 10.48 3.73
N PHE A 75 8.61 9.20 3.75
CA PHE A 75 9.01 8.49 4.94
C PHE A 75 10.53 8.38 5.03
N ASN A 76 11.12 8.82 6.15
CA ASN A 76 12.57 8.88 6.37
C ASN A 76 13.12 7.78 7.28
N GLY A 77 12.31 6.78 7.65
CA GLY A 77 12.79 5.64 8.43
C GLY A 77 13.57 4.62 7.60
N LYS A 78 14.10 3.61 8.28
CA LYS A 78 14.91 2.54 7.68
C LYS A 78 14.17 1.20 7.74
N PHE A 79 14.46 0.34 6.78
CA PHE A 79 13.95 -1.03 6.70
C PHE A 79 15.10 -1.98 6.34
N ASP A 80 15.06 -3.19 6.88
CA ASP A 80 15.95 -4.28 6.44
C ASP A 80 15.50 -4.81 5.06
N VAL A 81 14.18 -4.84 4.85
CA VAL A 81 13.53 -5.34 3.63
C VAL A 81 12.38 -4.45 3.21
N ILE A 82 12.31 -4.18 1.91
CA ILE A 82 11.15 -3.58 1.25
C ILE A 82 10.61 -4.59 0.24
N ILE A 83 9.31 -4.89 0.33
CA ILE A 83 8.62 -5.79 -0.60
C ILE A 83 7.68 -4.96 -1.47
N CYS A 84 7.93 -4.96 -2.76
CA CYS A 84 7.11 -4.32 -3.79
C CYS A 84 6.14 -5.35 -4.38
N LEU A 85 4.91 -4.91 -4.69
CA LEU A 85 3.83 -5.81 -5.14
C LEU A 85 3.55 -5.73 -6.65
N GLU A 86 4.30 -4.90 -7.36
CA GLU A 86 4.33 -4.81 -8.83
C GLU A 86 5.64 -4.14 -9.28
N GLU A 87 6.12 -4.49 -10.49
CA GLU A 87 7.35 -3.95 -11.08
C GLU A 87 7.40 -2.41 -11.09
N ARG A 88 6.29 -1.76 -11.44
CA ARG A 88 6.23 -0.28 -11.45
C ARG A 88 6.48 0.33 -10.07
N VAL A 89 5.98 -0.30 -9.00
CA VAL A 89 6.23 0.15 -7.62
C VAL A 89 7.70 -0.08 -7.29
N TYR A 90 8.26 -1.22 -7.68
CA TYR A 90 9.68 -1.51 -7.48
C TYR A 90 10.58 -0.44 -8.07
N ASP A 91 10.38 -0.08 -9.34
CA ASP A 91 11.17 0.97 -10.01
C ASP A 91 11.08 2.30 -9.26
N GLN A 92 9.87 2.71 -8.85
CA GLN A 92 9.64 3.95 -8.11
C GLN A 92 10.33 3.98 -6.74
N ILE A 93 10.43 2.83 -6.07
CA ILE A 93 11.11 2.71 -4.78
C ILE A 93 12.62 2.76 -4.99
N VAL A 94 13.15 2.04 -5.97
CA VAL A 94 14.59 2.04 -6.28
C VAL A 94 15.06 3.44 -6.68
N ASP A 95 14.33 4.11 -7.59
CA ASP A 95 14.63 5.48 -8.02
C ASP A 95 14.64 6.44 -6.82
N ASP A 96 13.63 6.36 -5.94
CA ASP A 96 13.58 7.21 -4.75
C ASP A 96 14.76 6.95 -3.81
N LEU A 97 15.07 5.69 -3.51
CA LEU A 97 16.19 5.31 -2.64
C LEU A 97 17.54 5.79 -3.19
N GLN A 98 17.74 5.78 -4.50
CA GLN A 98 18.98 6.27 -5.14
C GLN A 98 19.16 7.78 -5.00
N THR A 99 18.08 8.53 -4.82
CA THR A 99 18.13 9.99 -4.65
C THR A 99 18.31 10.44 -3.19
N ARG A 100 18.14 9.53 -2.23
CA ARG A 100 18.27 9.83 -0.80
C ARG A 100 19.73 9.92 -0.39
N ASP A 101 20.02 10.84 0.54
CA ASP A 101 21.32 10.86 1.21
C ASP A 101 21.48 9.57 2.04
N THR A 102 22.52 8.79 1.73
CA THR A 102 22.85 7.55 2.42
C THR A 102 24.09 7.73 3.28
N ASN A 103 24.07 7.16 4.49
CA ASN A 103 25.28 7.02 5.29
C ASN A 103 25.96 5.69 4.95
N GLU A 104 27.27 5.64 5.17
CA GLU A 104 28.05 4.42 4.96
C GLU A 104 27.50 3.27 5.83
N GLY A 105 27.14 2.14 5.21
CA GLY A 105 26.57 0.97 5.89
C GLY A 105 25.04 0.87 5.88
N ASP A 106 24.32 1.85 5.32
CA ASP A 106 22.87 1.75 5.14
C ASP A 106 22.55 0.86 3.91
N SER A 107 22.21 -0.41 4.14
CA SER A 107 21.72 -1.32 3.11
C SER A 107 20.26 -1.73 3.37
N VAL A 108 19.52 -1.95 2.28
CA VAL A 108 18.15 -2.47 2.32
C VAL A 108 17.96 -3.44 1.16
N HIS A 109 17.27 -4.55 1.41
CA HIS A 109 16.88 -5.48 0.36
C HIS A 109 15.54 -5.07 -0.24
N VAL A 110 15.50 -4.79 -1.54
CA VAL A 110 14.24 -4.52 -2.25
C VAL A 110 13.89 -5.75 -3.07
N ILE A 111 12.70 -6.31 -2.85
CA ILE A 111 12.21 -7.53 -3.50
C ILE A 111 10.88 -7.22 -4.19
N ASN A 112 10.78 -7.49 -5.49
CA ASN A 112 9.50 -7.43 -6.19
C ASN A 112 8.79 -8.79 -6.21
N ILE A 113 7.50 -8.80 -5.94
CA ILE A 113 6.61 -9.94 -6.12
C ILE A 113 5.36 -9.42 -6.83
N ASP A 114 5.19 -9.74 -8.11
CA ASP A 114 4.02 -9.29 -8.86
C ASP A 114 2.75 -9.97 -8.34
N ILE A 115 1.84 -9.16 -7.79
CA ILE A 115 0.50 -9.58 -7.33
C ILE A 115 -0.52 -8.79 -8.12
N GLN A 116 -1.49 -9.48 -8.73
CA GLN A 116 -2.55 -8.78 -9.46
C GLN A 116 -3.42 -7.94 -8.52
N ASP A 117 -3.84 -6.75 -8.98
CA ASP A 117 -4.62 -5.80 -8.20
C ASP A 117 -6.11 -6.20 -8.12
N ASN A 118 -6.38 -7.27 -7.36
CA ASN A 118 -7.71 -7.71 -6.99
C ASN A 118 -7.71 -8.36 -5.60
N HIS A 119 -8.89 -8.51 -4.99
CA HIS A 119 -9.03 -8.96 -3.60
C HIS A 119 -8.53 -10.39 -3.34
N GLU A 120 -8.71 -11.29 -4.31
CA GLU A 120 -8.35 -12.70 -4.19
C GLU A 120 -6.83 -12.87 -4.24
N GLU A 121 -6.21 -12.32 -5.29
CA GLU A 121 -4.75 -12.34 -5.49
C GLU A 121 -4.02 -11.59 -4.37
N ALA A 122 -4.54 -10.46 -3.89
CA ALA A 122 -3.98 -9.76 -2.73
C ALA A 122 -3.98 -10.63 -1.45
N THR A 123 -4.99 -11.49 -1.29
CA THR A 123 -5.06 -12.39 -0.12
C THR A 123 -4.04 -13.52 -0.24
N ILE A 124 -3.93 -14.14 -1.42
CA ILE A 124 -2.95 -15.19 -1.69
C ILE A 124 -1.53 -14.64 -1.58
N GLY A 125 -1.28 -13.49 -2.20
CA GLY A 125 0.00 -12.79 -2.15
C GLY A 125 0.39 -12.39 -0.73
N ALA A 126 -0.55 -11.97 0.11
CA ALA A 126 -0.27 -11.68 1.52
C ALA A 126 0.20 -12.92 2.31
N LEU A 127 -0.33 -14.12 1.99
CA LEU A 127 0.14 -15.37 2.60
C LEU A 127 1.55 -15.70 2.13
N PHE A 128 1.81 -15.58 0.83
CA PHE A 128 3.13 -15.81 0.26
C PHE A 128 4.19 -14.87 0.83
N VAL A 129 3.90 -13.57 0.92
CA VAL A 129 4.78 -12.57 1.56
C VAL A 129 5.05 -12.92 3.01
N CYS A 130 4.03 -13.34 3.75
CA CYS A 130 4.20 -13.78 5.14
C CYS A 130 5.14 -14.99 5.25
N ASP A 131 5.00 -15.98 4.37
CA ASP A 131 5.85 -17.18 4.35
C ASP A 131 7.28 -16.85 3.92
N LEU A 132 7.47 -15.92 2.99
CA LEU A 132 8.78 -15.41 2.61
C LEU A 132 9.46 -14.74 3.81
N CYS A 133 8.80 -13.77 4.45
CA CYS A 133 9.36 -13.07 5.61
C CYS A 133 9.69 -14.00 6.78
N ALA A 134 8.97 -15.12 6.93
CA ALA A 134 9.28 -16.12 7.96
C ALA A 134 10.52 -16.97 7.65
N LYS A 135 10.95 -17.02 6.39
CA LYS A 135 12.11 -17.82 5.94
C LYS A 135 13.37 -17.00 5.77
N VAL A 136 13.26 -15.70 5.53
CA VAL A 136 14.43 -14.85 5.41
C VAL A 136 14.86 -14.38 6.80
N TYR A 137 16.06 -14.78 7.20
CA TYR A 137 16.73 -14.30 8.40
C TYR A 137 17.67 -13.16 7.96
N PHE A 138 17.42 -11.96 8.47
CA PHE A 138 18.33 -10.82 8.40
C PHE A 138 18.95 -10.59 9.78
#